data_AF-A0A135V0U6-F1
#
_entry.id   AF-A0A135V0U6-F1
#
_cell.length_a   1.000
_cell.length_b   1.000
_cell.length_c   1.000
_cell.angle_alpha   90.00
_cell.angle_beta   90.00
_cell.angle_gamma   90.00
#
_symmetry.space_group_name_H-M   'P 1'
#
loop_
_entity.id
_entity.type
_entity.pdbx_description
1 polymer ?
#
loop_
_entity_poly.entity_id
_entity_poly.type
_entity_poly.pdbx_seq_one_letter_code
_entity_poly.pdbx_strand_id
1 'polypeptide(L)'
;MRLSISSAASLGLLWLTFAVSIVSGVGTTGEEYFAGEHVHLIARQQLLDLSNISTCGLNCLVQGIAGVGCDLTNTTCSCASTGLDQLVGACLIANCTMQDSLDVAKLQQTQCNLPHESDTGKVLAILITVYVTTVIAIVLRLIAKNLAKTWSLDDALIIAAIVIAIAPVSAIILMSTLGFGKHLYDLKSGGLLQILRLLYAAEIVYVFVLLFAKLSLVVFYLRIFTVPKFRIAAYTLIGFLVVGQVVIGFLTIFSCHPIELFWNKDIHTGACLDVNQLAYANSALAIIQDLLILALPIAMLPGLQMNRNKKISVAMVFLLGSVGFISTIIRLQVLAVFGNSIDPTWDYAPVVWWTTIELGVVIVCACAPMIRNLAEKKFPGFALFARWTTPKPSKGSSSTSSDGSVDKPTKAAGRYQRFGRSNSPPQFSDNYVRDYITSPKGPPVPPKDDQTPSRARALFAAASAVRPLMEVDEPLWDPQI
;
A
#
# COMPACT_ATOMS: atom_id res chain seq x y z
N MET A 1 -23.82 -16.84 26.09
CA MET A 1 -23.94 -16.31 24.71
C MET A 1 -22.61 -15.73 24.26
N ARG A 2 -21.99 -16.36 23.26
CA ARG A 2 -20.70 -16.04 22.63
C ARG A 2 -20.94 -15.00 21.52
N LEU A 3 -20.11 -13.96 21.45
CA LEU A 3 -19.96 -13.02 20.31
C LEU A 3 -18.63 -12.28 20.58
N SER A 4 -17.48 -12.83 20.21
CA SER A 4 -16.82 -12.92 18.90
C SER A 4 -16.17 -11.61 18.44
N ILE A 5 -14.95 -11.77 17.92
CA ILE A 5 -13.90 -10.84 17.44
C ILE A 5 -14.37 -9.89 16.30
N SER A 6 -15.68 -9.76 16.10
CA SER A 6 -16.32 -9.30 14.87
C SER A 6 -16.33 -7.78 14.63
N SER A 7 -16.25 -6.89 15.64
CA SER A 7 -16.57 -5.45 15.41
C SER A 7 -15.41 -4.49 15.10
N ALA A 8 -14.16 -4.82 15.46
CA ALA A 8 -13.00 -4.08 14.94
C ALA A 8 -12.58 -4.67 13.59
N ALA A 9 -12.70 -5.99 13.49
CA ALA A 9 -12.80 -6.68 12.22
C ALA A 9 -13.92 -6.05 11.38
N SER A 10 -15.08 -5.60 11.89
CA SER A 10 -16.13 -5.00 11.05
C SER A 10 -15.83 -3.60 10.52
N LEU A 11 -14.87 -2.81 11.00
CA LEU A 11 -14.48 -1.55 10.33
C LEU A 11 -13.39 -1.79 9.28
N GLY A 12 -12.46 -2.71 9.55
CA GLY A 12 -11.52 -3.21 8.55
C GLY A 12 -12.19 -4.13 7.51
N LEU A 13 -13.23 -4.87 7.90
CA LEU A 13 -14.15 -5.65 7.07
C LEU A 13 -15.20 -4.73 6.49
N LEU A 14 -15.65 -3.63 7.09
CA LEU A 14 -16.47 -2.66 6.36
C LEU A 14 -15.62 -1.95 5.31
N TRP A 15 -14.33 -1.72 5.57
CA TRP A 15 -13.41 -1.19 4.56
C TRP A 15 -13.05 -2.25 3.51
N LEU A 16 -12.80 -3.50 3.90
CA LEU A 16 -12.57 -4.61 2.96
C LEU A 16 -13.86 -5.01 2.24
N THR A 17 -15.04 -4.95 2.85
CA THR A 17 -16.33 -5.20 2.19
C THR A 17 -16.77 -3.97 1.42
N PHE A 18 -16.37 -2.75 1.76
CA PHE A 18 -16.61 -1.58 0.92
C PHE A 18 -15.64 -1.57 -0.27
N ALA A 19 -14.37 -1.93 -0.07
CA ALA A 19 -13.40 -2.12 -1.14
C ALA A 19 -13.78 -3.33 -2.03
N VAL A 20 -14.15 -4.46 -1.43
CA VAL A 20 -14.65 -5.65 -2.15
C VAL A 20 -16.04 -5.39 -2.74
N SER A 21 -16.94 -4.63 -2.12
CA SER A 21 -18.22 -4.23 -2.74
C SER A 21 -18.06 -3.13 -3.79
N ILE A 22 -16.97 -2.36 -3.81
CA ILE A 22 -16.62 -1.51 -4.95
C ILE A 22 -16.07 -2.38 -6.09
N VAL A 23 -15.18 -3.34 -5.78
CA VAL A 23 -14.66 -4.31 -6.75
C VAL A 23 -15.77 -5.22 -7.32
N SER A 24 -16.76 -5.59 -6.51
CA SER A 24 -17.88 -6.46 -6.90
C SER A 24 -19.15 -5.71 -7.32
N GLY A 25 -19.27 -4.41 -7.02
CA GLY A 25 -20.46 -3.58 -7.28
C GLY A 25 -20.42 -2.79 -8.58
N VAL A 26 -19.25 -2.65 -9.23
CA VAL A 26 -19.11 -2.06 -10.57
C VAL A 26 -19.35 -3.13 -11.66
N GLY A 27 -20.28 -4.04 -11.40
CA GLY A 27 -20.68 -5.09 -12.34
C GLY A 27 -22.02 -4.83 -13.05
N THR A 28 -22.80 -3.81 -12.66
CA THR A 28 -24.21 -3.72 -13.12
C THR A 28 -24.79 -2.31 -13.28
N THR A 29 -23.99 -1.26 -13.55
CA THR A 29 -24.58 0.05 -13.89
C THR A 29 -23.76 0.78 -14.95
N GLY A 30 -24.27 0.79 -16.18
CA GLY A 30 -23.69 1.56 -17.28
C GLY A 30 -24.17 1.14 -18.67
N GLU A 31 -25.41 0.69 -18.82
CA GLU A 31 -26.08 0.67 -20.13
C GLU A 31 -26.83 1.99 -20.34
N GLU A 32 -26.87 2.40 -21.60
CA GLU A 32 -27.55 3.56 -22.18
C GLU A 32 -26.81 4.91 -22.07
N TYR A 33 -26.20 5.34 -23.18
CA TYR A 33 -26.65 6.50 -23.97
C TYR A 33 -25.83 6.64 -25.26
N PHE A 34 -26.50 6.96 -26.37
CA PHE A 34 -26.03 7.19 -27.75
C PHE A 34 -25.86 5.96 -28.67
N ALA A 35 -26.98 5.34 -29.02
CA ALA A 35 -27.12 4.61 -30.29
C ALA A 35 -28.28 5.22 -31.08
N GLY A 36 -27.97 5.96 -32.12
CA GLY A 36 -28.94 6.50 -33.06
C GLY A 36 -28.27 7.49 -34.00
N GLU A 37 -28.24 7.15 -35.29
CA GLU A 37 -27.96 8.07 -36.41
C GLU A 37 -26.51 8.21 -36.95
N HIS A 38 -25.66 7.18 -36.87
CA HIS A 38 -24.34 7.20 -37.54
C HIS A 38 -24.03 6.05 -38.52
N VAL A 39 -24.90 5.04 -38.65
CA VAL A 39 -24.60 3.79 -39.39
C VAL A 39 -24.39 4.00 -40.90
N HIS A 40 -24.99 5.03 -41.51
CA HIS A 40 -24.88 5.26 -42.97
C HIS A 40 -23.70 6.15 -43.41
N LEU A 41 -23.07 6.89 -42.50
CA LEU A 41 -21.88 7.70 -42.81
C LEU A 41 -20.57 6.90 -42.68
N ILE A 42 -20.57 5.84 -41.87
CA ILE A 42 -19.40 4.99 -41.61
C ILE A 42 -18.94 4.24 -42.88
N ALA A 43 -19.87 3.76 -43.71
CA ALA A 43 -19.54 2.99 -44.91
C ALA A 43 -18.80 3.79 -46.01
N ARG A 44 -19.01 5.12 -46.08
CA ARG A 44 -18.32 5.99 -47.05
C ARG A 44 -16.98 6.52 -46.52
N GLN A 45 -16.84 6.61 -45.20
CA GLN A 45 -15.59 6.97 -44.52
C GLN A 45 -14.60 5.79 -44.49
N GLN A 46 -15.07 4.55 -44.29
CA GLN A 46 -14.25 3.34 -44.22
C GLN A 46 -13.43 3.04 -45.49
N LEU A 47 -13.92 3.44 -46.67
CA LEU A 47 -13.18 3.25 -47.94
C LEU A 47 -12.06 4.28 -48.16
N LEU A 48 -12.08 5.41 -47.44
CA LEU A 48 -11.04 6.45 -47.53
C LEU A 48 -9.89 6.25 -46.52
N ASP A 49 -10.09 5.48 -45.44
CA ASP A 49 -9.04 5.17 -44.46
C ASP A 49 -8.08 4.04 -44.92
N LEU A 50 -8.57 3.08 -45.72
CA LEU A 50 -7.74 1.96 -46.23
C LEU A 50 -6.63 2.39 -47.19
N SER A 51 -6.77 3.53 -47.87
CA SER A 51 -5.74 4.06 -48.78
C SER A 51 -4.67 4.90 -48.08
N ASN A 52 -4.81 5.16 -46.77
CA ASN A 52 -3.94 6.06 -46.02
C ASN A 52 -3.09 5.36 -44.94
N ILE A 53 -3.20 4.03 -44.85
CA ILE A 53 -2.32 3.23 -43.98
C ILE A 53 -0.91 3.24 -44.55
N SER A 54 0.05 3.54 -43.69
CA SER A 54 1.44 3.56 -44.09
C SER A 54 1.90 2.17 -44.53
N THR A 55 2.82 2.16 -45.49
CA THR A 55 3.49 0.93 -45.95
C THR A 55 4.22 0.21 -44.82
N CYS A 56 4.61 0.92 -43.76
CA CYS A 56 5.28 0.31 -42.60
C CYS A 56 4.34 -0.62 -41.83
N GLY A 57 3.15 -0.11 -41.45
CA GLY A 57 2.17 -0.89 -40.69
C GLY A 57 1.70 -2.14 -41.44
N LEU A 58 1.47 -2.01 -42.75
CA LEU A 58 1.12 -3.14 -43.62
C LEU A 58 2.21 -4.20 -43.68
N ASN A 59 3.48 -3.81 -43.80
CA ASN A 59 4.58 -4.76 -43.83
C ASN A 59 4.69 -5.53 -42.50
N CYS A 60 4.53 -4.86 -41.36
CA CYS A 60 4.54 -5.52 -40.05
C CYS A 60 3.33 -6.45 -39.88
N LEU A 61 2.15 -6.07 -40.36
CA LEU A 61 0.97 -6.91 -40.31
C LEU A 61 1.14 -8.19 -41.16
N VAL A 62 1.64 -8.06 -42.39
CA VAL A 62 1.92 -9.20 -43.29
C VAL A 62 2.97 -10.14 -42.69
N GLN A 63 4.04 -9.59 -42.11
CA GLN A 63 5.07 -10.38 -41.42
C GLN A 63 4.49 -11.11 -40.20
N GLY A 64 3.63 -10.45 -39.42
CA GLY A 64 2.94 -11.08 -38.30
C GLY A 64 2.03 -12.23 -38.71
N ILE A 65 1.18 -12.03 -39.73
CA ILE A 65 0.26 -13.06 -40.24
C ILE A 65 1.04 -14.28 -40.74
N ALA A 66 2.11 -14.05 -41.51
CA ALA A 66 2.99 -15.12 -41.99
C ALA A 66 3.71 -15.82 -40.83
N GLY A 67 4.14 -15.09 -39.80
CA GLY A 67 4.82 -15.63 -38.62
C GLY A 67 3.94 -16.55 -37.76
N VAL A 68 2.63 -16.34 -37.76
CA VAL A 68 1.65 -17.21 -37.09
C VAL A 68 1.23 -18.40 -37.96
N GLY A 69 1.60 -18.41 -39.26
CA GLY A 69 1.28 -19.48 -40.20
C GLY A 69 -0.15 -19.41 -40.78
N CYS A 70 -0.78 -18.24 -40.73
CA CYS A 70 -2.07 -18.01 -41.38
C CYS A 70 -1.87 -17.52 -42.82
N ASP A 71 -2.80 -17.88 -43.72
CA ASP A 71 -2.84 -17.28 -45.06
C ASP A 71 -3.39 -15.85 -45.00
N LEU A 72 -2.89 -14.96 -45.86
CA LEU A 72 -3.24 -13.53 -45.88
C LEU A 72 -4.72 -13.28 -46.19
N THR A 73 -5.40 -14.26 -46.81
CA THR A 73 -6.83 -14.17 -47.13
C THR A 73 -7.74 -14.72 -46.03
N ASN A 74 -7.19 -15.48 -45.08
CA ASN A 74 -7.96 -16.15 -44.04
C ASN A 74 -8.05 -15.30 -42.77
N THR A 75 -8.98 -14.34 -42.79
CA THR A 75 -9.23 -13.43 -41.67
C THR A 75 -9.63 -14.17 -40.39
N THR A 76 -10.33 -15.29 -40.50
CA THR A 76 -10.72 -16.12 -39.35
C THR A 76 -9.49 -16.70 -38.63
N CYS A 77 -8.47 -17.12 -39.37
CA CYS A 77 -7.22 -17.64 -38.80
C CYS A 77 -6.44 -16.53 -38.09
N SER A 78 -6.25 -15.38 -38.76
CA SER A 78 -5.50 -14.26 -38.18
C SER A 78 -6.16 -13.74 -36.91
N CYS A 79 -7.50 -13.59 -36.91
CA CYS A 79 -8.25 -13.06 -35.77
C CYS A 79 -8.40 -14.05 -34.61
N ALA A 80 -8.32 -15.37 -34.87
CA ALA A 80 -8.37 -16.39 -33.80
C ALA A 80 -7.01 -16.60 -33.11
N SER A 81 -5.94 -16.07 -33.68
CA SER A 81 -4.59 -16.36 -33.22
C SER A 81 -4.13 -15.41 -32.10
N THR A 82 -3.70 -15.99 -30.97
CA THR A 82 -3.27 -15.23 -29.78
C THR A 82 -1.85 -14.67 -29.88
N GLY A 83 -1.05 -15.13 -30.84
CA GLY A 83 0.34 -14.71 -31.06
C GLY A 83 0.52 -13.59 -32.08
N LEU A 84 -0.54 -13.23 -32.82
CA LEU A 84 -0.45 -12.23 -33.89
C LEU A 84 -0.10 -10.85 -33.33
N ASP A 85 -0.78 -10.43 -32.28
CA ASP A 85 -0.56 -9.10 -31.70
C ASP A 85 0.90 -8.97 -31.24
N GLN A 86 1.46 -10.00 -30.60
CA GLN A 86 2.85 -10.04 -30.15
C GLN A 86 3.87 -9.80 -31.28
N LEU A 87 3.70 -10.50 -32.41
CA LEU A 87 4.60 -10.37 -33.55
C LEU A 87 4.43 -9.04 -34.28
N VAL A 88 3.18 -8.61 -34.50
CA VAL A 88 2.86 -7.35 -35.18
C VAL A 88 3.34 -6.17 -34.33
N GLY A 89 3.03 -6.18 -33.04
CA GLY A 89 3.43 -5.13 -32.09
C GLY A 89 4.94 -5.02 -31.93
N ALA A 90 5.67 -6.13 -31.87
CA ALA A 90 7.13 -6.10 -31.83
C ALA A 90 7.74 -5.44 -33.09
N CYS A 91 7.18 -5.72 -34.26
CA CYS A 91 7.61 -5.08 -35.50
C CYS A 91 7.26 -3.59 -35.54
N LEU A 92 6.05 -3.22 -35.11
CA LEU A 92 5.57 -1.84 -35.07
C LEU A 92 6.43 -0.96 -34.16
N ILE A 93 6.72 -1.43 -32.93
CA ILE A 93 7.54 -0.70 -31.95
C ILE A 93 8.97 -0.52 -32.45
N ALA A 94 9.50 -1.48 -33.21
CA ALA A 94 10.87 -1.42 -33.72
C ALA A 94 11.01 -0.49 -34.93
N ASN A 95 10.06 -0.51 -35.86
CA ASN A 95 10.26 0.00 -37.21
C ASN A 95 9.28 1.10 -37.65
N CYS A 96 8.15 1.28 -36.96
CA CYS A 96 7.06 2.15 -37.41
C CYS A 96 6.73 3.24 -36.39
N THR A 97 5.91 4.21 -36.79
CA THR A 97 5.47 5.30 -35.92
C THR A 97 4.33 4.87 -34.98
N MET A 98 4.13 5.59 -33.89
CA MET A 98 3.01 5.41 -32.96
C MET A 98 1.66 5.59 -33.64
N GLN A 99 1.59 6.44 -34.67
CA GLN A 99 0.38 6.61 -35.46
C GLN A 99 0.09 5.36 -36.30
N ASP A 100 1.12 4.72 -36.85
CA ASP A 100 0.97 3.45 -37.56
C ASP A 100 0.42 2.34 -36.65
N SER A 101 0.87 2.30 -35.39
CA SER A 101 0.34 1.35 -34.41
C SER A 101 -1.15 1.56 -34.13
N LEU A 102 -1.58 2.82 -34.01
CA LEU A 102 -3.00 3.17 -33.86
C LEU A 102 -3.83 2.77 -35.10
N ASP A 103 -3.29 3.01 -36.29
CA ASP A 103 -4.00 2.73 -37.55
C ASP A 103 -4.10 1.22 -37.81
N VAL A 104 -3.04 0.45 -37.53
CA VAL A 104 -3.06 -1.02 -37.59
C VAL A 104 -4.03 -1.61 -36.56
N ALA A 105 -4.06 -1.08 -35.32
CA ALA A 105 -5.02 -1.53 -34.33
C ALA A 105 -6.48 -1.30 -34.79
N LYS A 106 -6.78 -0.14 -35.39
CA LYS A 106 -8.11 0.16 -35.95
C LYS A 106 -8.50 -0.77 -37.10
N LEU A 107 -7.55 -1.10 -37.95
CA LEU A 107 -7.76 -2.10 -39.00
C LEU A 107 -8.08 -3.47 -38.40
N GLN A 108 -7.28 -3.94 -37.43
CA GLN A 108 -7.53 -5.22 -36.77
C GLN A 108 -8.91 -5.23 -36.12
N GLN A 109 -9.32 -4.13 -35.48
CA GLN A 109 -10.66 -3.99 -34.92
C GLN A 109 -11.74 -4.14 -36.00
N THR A 110 -11.60 -3.46 -37.14
CA THR A 110 -12.60 -3.50 -38.22
C THR A 110 -12.67 -4.88 -38.89
N GLN A 111 -11.53 -5.56 -39.06
CA GLN A 111 -11.44 -6.87 -39.71
C GLN A 111 -11.88 -8.02 -38.80
N CYS A 112 -11.48 -7.96 -37.53
CA CYS A 112 -11.76 -9.00 -36.54
C CYS A 112 -13.02 -8.74 -35.71
N ASN A 113 -13.67 -7.59 -35.90
CA ASN A 113 -14.84 -7.14 -35.14
C ASN A 113 -14.63 -7.25 -33.62
N LEU A 114 -13.50 -6.70 -33.14
CA LEU A 114 -13.12 -6.74 -31.73
C LEU A 114 -14.10 -5.93 -30.86
N PRO A 115 -14.37 -6.38 -29.61
CA PRO A 115 -15.34 -5.73 -28.73
C PRO A 115 -14.83 -4.40 -28.18
N HIS A 116 -15.65 -3.34 -28.25
CA HIS A 116 -15.34 -2.02 -27.69
C HIS A 116 -15.53 -1.96 -26.16
N GLU A 117 -14.63 -2.60 -25.42
CA GLU A 117 -14.63 -2.56 -23.95
C GLU A 117 -13.97 -1.29 -23.40
N SER A 118 -14.47 -0.81 -22.25
CA SER A 118 -13.99 0.43 -21.63
C SER A 118 -13.97 0.33 -20.11
N ASP A 119 -12.77 0.29 -19.54
CA ASP A 119 -12.48 0.28 -18.11
C ASP A 119 -12.24 1.68 -17.52
N THR A 120 -12.34 2.74 -18.34
CA THR A 120 -12.17 4.14 -17.91
C THR A 120 -13.06 4.50 -16.72
N GLY A 121 -14.33 4.05 -16.72
CA GLY A 121 -15.27 4.29 -15.62
C GLY A 121 -14.84 3.61 -14.32
N LYS A 122 -14.29 2.39 -14.40
CA LYS A 122 -13.76 1.64 -13.25
C LYS A 122 -12.54 2.35 -12.65
N VAL A 123 -11.60 2.78 -13.50
CA VAL A 123 -10.40 3.53 -13.09
C VAL A 123 -10.80 4.80 -12.32
N LEU A 124 -11.72 5.60 -12.87
CA LEU A 124 -12.18 6.85 -12.24
C LEU A 124 -12.95 6.60 -10.93
N ALA A 125 -13.83 5.60 -10.89
CA ALA A 125 -14.59 5.26 -9.69
C ALA A 125 -13.66 4.86 -8.54
N ILE A 126 -12.65 4.02 -8.81
CA ILE A 126 -11.65 3.61 -7.81
C ILE A 126 -10.81 4.83 -7.38
N LEU A 127 -10.37 5.66 -8.32
CA LEU A 127 -9.60 6.86 -8.02
C LEU A 127 -10.35 7.80 -7.06
N ILE A 128 -11.59 8.14 -7.38
CA ILE A 128 -12.41 9.07 -6.60
C ILE A 128 -12.68 8.50 -5.21
N THR A 129 -13.09 7.23 -5.12
CA THR A 129 -13.41 6.60 -3.83
C THR A 129 -12.20 6.51 -2.90
N VAL A 130 -11.04 6.11 -3.43
CA VAL A 130 -9.79 6.07 -2.67
C VAL A 130 -9.36 7.48 -2.25
N TYR A 131 -9.37 8.44 -3.18
CA TYR A 131 -8.94 9.80 -2.89
C TYR A 131 -9.82 10.47 -1.82
N VAL A 132 -11.15 10.39 -1.96
CA VAL A 132 -12.09 10.91 -0.94
C VAL A 132 -11.83 10.27 0.42
N THR A 133 -11.60 8.97 0.46
CA THR A 133 -11.29 8.25 1.73
C THR A 133 -9.99 8.75 2.36
N THR A 134 -8.94 8.98 1.57
CA THR A 134 -7.67 9.52 2.08
C THR A 134 -7.81 10.94 2.61
N VAL A 135 -8.55 11.81 1.92
CA VAL A 135 -8.80 13.20 2.34
C VAL A 135 -9.57 13.21 3.66
N ILE A 136 -10.62 12.39 3.80
CA ILE A 136 -11.36 12.27 5.06
C ILE A 136 -10.43 11.81 6.20
N ALA A 137 -9.60 10.80 5.97
CA ALA A 137 -8.67 10.28 6.97
C ALA A 137 -7.67 11.35 7.44
N ILE A 138 -7.13 12.14 6.51
CA ILE A 138 -6.20 13.24 6.83
C ILE A 138 -6.91 14.36 7.57
N VAL A 139 -8.10 14.78 7.13
CA VAL A 139 -8.87 15.84 7.82
C VAL A 139 -9.17 15.42 9.26
N LEU A 140 -9.61 14.18 9.48
CA LEU A 140 -9.82 13.64 10.83
C LEU A 140 -8.53 13.63 11.66
N ARG A 141 -7.40 13.27 11.05
CA ARG A 141 -6.09 13.32 11.68
C ARG A 141 -5.66 14.75 12.07
N LEU A 142 -5.84 15.72 11.18
CA LEU A 142 -5.50 17.13 11.43
C LEU A 142 -6.36 17.71 12.56
N ILE A 143 -7.67 17.42 12.56
CA ILE A 143 -8.57 17.79 13.66
C ILE A 143 -8.08 17.17 14.97
N ALA A 144 -7.70 15.88 14.97
CA ALA A 144 -7.16 15.21 16.15
C ALA A 144 -5.92 15.90 16.71
N LYS A 145 -4.98 16.26 15.82
CA LYS A 145 -3.71 16.90 16.18
C LYS A 145 -3.90 18.33 16.67
N ASN A 146 -4.78 19.09 16.02
CA ASN A 146 -5.08 20.46 16.42
C ASN A 146 -5.74 20.49 17.81
N LEU A 147 -6.67 19.56 18.09
CA LEU A 147 -7.29 19.42 19.41
C LEU A 147 -6.30 18.96 20.48
N ALA A 148 -5.35 18.10 20.12
CA ALA A 148 -4.30 17.66 21.02
C ALA A 148 -3.14 18.67 21.16
N LYS A 149 -3.06 19.70 20.31
CA LYS A 149 -1.96 20.67 20.19
C LYS A 149 -0.57 20.02 20.11
N THR A 150 -0.46 18.87 19.43
CA THR A 150 0.78 18.09 19.35
C THR A 150 1.21 17.83 17.90
N TRP A 151 1.70 18.88 17.25
CA TRP A 151 2.31 18.79 15.92
C TRP A 151 3.61 17.99 15.96
N SER A 152 3.79 17.10 15.00
CA SER A 152 5.02 16.30 14.88
C SER A 152 5.42 16.11 13.43
N LEU A 153 6.68 15.70 13.23
CA LEU A 153 7.27 15.53 11.90
C LEU A 153 6.50 14.53 11.01
N ASP A 154 5.88 13.49 11.59
CA ASP A 154 5.04 12.56 10.84
C ASP A 154 3.81 13.24 10.21
N ASP A 155 3.29 14.32 10.82
CA ASP A 155 2.20 15.12 10.25
C ASP A 155 2.68 15.96 9.05
N ALA A 156 3.88 16.53 9.13
CA ALA A 156 4.45 17.26 8.00
C ALA A 156 4.70 16.33 6.80
N LEU A 157 5.19 15.12 7.05
CA LEU A 157 5.44 14.11 6.00
C LEU A 157 4.15 13.63 5.34
N ILE A 158 3.07 13.38 6.09
CA ILE A 158 1.81 12.93 5.48
C ILE A 158 1.09 14.06 4.73
N ILE A 159 1.21 15.32 5.18
CA ILE A 159 0.72 16.48 4.45
C ILE A 159 1.52 16.65 3.15
N ALA A 160 2.85 16.50 3.19
CA ALA A 160 3.66 16.52 1.99
C ALA A 160 3.24 15.40 1.01
N ALA A 161 3.01 14.19 1.50
CA ALA A 161 2.55 13.07 0.68
C ALA A 161 1.25 13.37 -0.08
N ILE A 162 0.22 13.89 0.60
CA ILE A 162 -1.07 14.18 -0.06
C ILE A 162 -0.97 15.36 -1.04
N VAL A 163 -0.18 16.39 -0.73
CA VAL A 163 0.04 17.54 -1.63
C VAL A 163 0.72 17.07 -2.91
N ILE A 164 1.74 16.23 -2.79
CA ILE A 164 2.44 15.65 -3.95
C ILE A 164 1.52 14.68 -4.71
N ALA A 165 0.65 13.94 -4.02
CA ALA A 165 -0.32 13.01 -4.63
C ALA A 165 -1.39 13.69 -5.51
N ILE A 166 -1.58 15.01 -5.41
CA ILE A 166 -2.49 15.75 -6.30
C ILE A 166 -2.06 15.59 -7.77
N ALA A 167 -0.75 15.58 -8.04
CA ALA A 167 -0.21 15.46 -9.40
C ALA A 167 -0.63 14.14 -10.08
N PRO A 168 -0.34 12.94 -9.54
CA PRO A 168 -0.77 11.68 -10.17
C PRO A 168 -2.30 11.55 -10.23
N VAL A 169 -3.05 12.06 -9.26
CA VAL A 169 -4.53 12.06 -9.32
C VAL A 169 -5.03 12.89 -10.49
N SER A 170 -4.49 14.10 -10.68
CA SER A 170 -4.85 14.95 -11.82
C SER A 170 -4.43 14.35 -13.16
N ALA A 171 -3.27 13.70 -13.21
CA ALA A 171 -2.78 13.01 -14.40
C ALA A 171 -3.72 11.86 -14.80
N ILE A 172 -4.19 11.04 -13.86
CA ILE A 172 -5.13 9.95 -14.14
C ILE A 172 -6.46 10.49 -14.68
N ILE A 173 -7.01 11.56 -14.10
CA ILE A 173 -8.24 12.19 -14.60
C ILE A 173 -8.06 12.66 -16.06
N LEU A 174 -6.94 13.34 -16.35
CA LEU A 174 -6.63 13.79 -17.71
C LEU A 174 -6.45 12.61 -18.67
N MET A 175 -5.71 11.57 -18.27
CA MET A 175 -5.53 10.36 -19.08
C MET A 175 -6.89 9.69 -19.39
N SER A 176 -7.80 9.63 -18.43
CA SER A 176 -9.16 9.09 -18.65
C SER A 176 -9.94 9.91 -19.68
N THR A 177 -9.79 11.24 -19.73
CA THR A 177 -10.43 12.07 -20.78
C THR A 177 -9.83 11.86 -22.17
N LEU A 178 -8.58 11.38 -22.25
CA LEU A 178 -7.88 11.07 -23.50
C LEU A 178 -8.16 9.65 -24.01
N GLY A 179 -8.89 8.82 -23.24
CA GLY A 179 -9.22 7.44 -23.62
C GLY A 179 -8.45 6.36 -22.87
N PHE A 180 -7.76 6.67 -21.76
CA PHE A 180 -7.11 5.66 -20.94
C PHE A 180 -8.14 4.68 -20.33
N GLY A 181 -7.83 3.38 -20.36
CA GLY A 181 -8.78 2.31 -20.05
C GLY A 181 -9.64 1.87 -21.23
N LYS A 182 -9.31 2.31 -22.46
CA LYS A 182 -9.86 1.75 -23.71
C LYS A 182 -8.73 1.11 -24.51
N HIS A 183 -9.09 0.21 -25.42
CA HIS A 183 -8.15 -0.38 -26.36
C HIS A 183 -7.55 0.64 -27.32
N LEU A 184 -6.38 0.32 -27.88
CA LEU A 184 -5.61 1.21 -28.73
C LEU A 184 -6.43 1.73 -29.94
N TYR A 185 -7.27 0.87 -30.52
CA TYR A 185 -8.11 1.22 -31.66
C TYR A 185 -9.20 2.26 -31.37
N ASP A 186 -9.59 2.44 -30.10
CA ASP A 186 -10.61 3.42 -29.68
C ASP A 186 -10.04 4.81 -29.40
N LEU A 187 -8.72 4.98 -29.54
CA LEU A 187 -8.05 6.24 -29.28
C LEU A 187 -8.06 7.19 -30.49
N LYS A 188 -8.14 8.48 -30.19
CA LYS A 188 -7.94 9.57 -31.16
C LYS A 188 -6.45 9.71 -31.49
N SER A 189 -6.13 10.19 -32.69
CA SER A 189 -4.76 10.48 -33.12
C SER A 189 -4.07 11.44 -32.13
N GLY A 190 -2.82 11.13 -31.76
CA GLY A 190 -2.04 11.88 -30.76
C GLY A 190 -2.42 11.63 -29.29
N GLY A 191 -3.55 10.98 -29.00
CA GLY A 191 -3.98 10.68 -27.62
C GLY A 191 -3.01 9.76 -26.88
N LEU A 192 -2.47 8.76 -27.58
CA LEU A 192 -1.53 7.77 -27.03
C LEU A 192 -0.26 8.43 -26.47
N LEU A 193 0.38 9.31 -27.26
CA LEU A 193 1.59 10.02 -26.85
C LEU A 193 1.36 10.86 -25.59
N GLN A 194 0.22 11.54 -25.51
CA GLN A 194 -0.12 12.36 -24.35
C GLN A 194 -0.42 11.52 -23.11
N ILE A 195 -1.07 10.35 -23.27
CA ILE A 195 -1.30 9.39 -22.18
C ILE A 195 0.03 8.86 -21.65
N LEU A 196 0.92 8.36 -22.51
CA LEU A 196 2.23 7.84 -22.09
C LEU A 196 3.08 8.89 -21.36
N ARG A 197 3.03 10.14 -21.81
CA ARG A 197 3.71 11.27 -21.16
C ARG A 197 3.18 11.54 -19.76
N LEU A 198 1.86 11.50 -19.58
CA LEU A 198 1.21 11.67 -18.27
C LEU A 198 1.48 10.48 -17.36
N LEU A 199 1.48 9.26 -17.90
CA LEU A 199 1.78 8.03 -17.16
C LEU A 199 3.20 8.06 -16.59
N TYR A 200 4.18 8.45 -17.42
CA TYR A 200 5.57 8.65 -17.02
C TYR A 200 5.70 9.66 -15.86
N ALA A 201 5.07 10.83 -15.99
CA ALA A 201 5.10 11.85 -14.96
C ALA A 201 4.43 11.37 -13.65
N ALA A 202 3.31 10.65 -13.76
CA ALA A 202 2.60 10.10 -12.62
C ALA A 202 3.43 9.04 -11.87
N GLU A 203 4.15 8.18 -12.60
CA GLU A 203 5.01 7.13 -12.04
C GLU A 203 6.16 7.72 -11.21
N ILE A 204 6.86 8.75 -11.73
CA ILE A 204 7.93 9.42 -10.99
C ILE A 204 7.39 10.00 -9.69
N VAL A 205 6.27 10.72 -9.75
CA VAL A 205 5.68 11.34 -8.57
C VAL A 205 5.20 10.29 -7.57
N TYR A 206 4.65 9.18 -8.04
CA TYR A 206 4.20 8.05 -7.23
C TYR A 206 5.31 7.52 -6.31
N VAL A 207 6.54 7.34 -6.82
CA VAL A 207 7.70 6.86 -6.04
C VAL A 207 7.95 7.75 -4.83
N PHE A 208 7.86 9.07 -5.01
CA PHE A 208 8.04 10.03 -3.92
C PHE A 208 6.87 10.04 -2.94
N VAL A 209 5.62 9.98 -3.41
CA VAL A 209 4.44 9.92 -2.53
C VAL A 209 4.53 8.71 -1.60
N LEU A 210 4.89 7.54 -2.14
CA LEU A 210 5.08 6.33 -1.36
C LEU A 210 6.17 6.50 -0.30
N LEU A 211 7.31 7.10 -0.66
CA LEU A 211 8.40 7.36 0.27
C LEU A 211 7.91 8.21 1.45
N PHE A 212 7.26 9.34 1.19
CA PHE A 212 6.76 10.22 2.27
C PHE A 212 5.72 9.54 3.16
N ALA A 213 4.82 8.75 2.57
CA ALA A 213 3.80 8.02 3.33
C ALA A 213 4.42 6.93 4.23
N LYS A 214 5.37 6.14 3.72
CA LYS A 214 6.09 5.11 4.49
C LYS A 214 6.99 5.74 5.57
N LEU A 215 7.65 6.86 5.28
CA LEU A 215 8.43 7.60 6.28
C LEU A 215 7.55 8.12 7.42
N SER A 216 6.36 8.64 7.13
CA SER A 216 5.40 9.07 8.16
C SER A 216 5.06 7.91 9.13
N LEU A 217 4.85 6.70 8.62
CA LEU A 217 4.61 5.49 9.44
C LEU A 217 5.78 5.15 10.37
N VAL A 218 7.01 5.14 9.85
CA VAL A 218 8.19 4.78 10.67
C VAL A 218 8.51 5.86 11.70
N VAL A 219 8.37 7.15 11.34
CA VAL A 219 8.51 8.27 12.29
C VAL A 219 7.44 8.20 13.38
N PHE A 220 6.22 7.81 13.04
CA PHE A 220 5.17 7.56 14.02
C PHE A 220 5.55 6.43 14.99
N TYR A 221 6.15 5.35 14.51
CA TYR A 221 6.67 4.28 15.36
C TYR A 221 7.77 4.74 16.31
N LEU A 222 8.73 5.53 15.84
CA LEU A 222 9.79 6.13 16.67
C LEU A 222 9.25 6.98 17.83
N ARG A 223 8.05 7.57 17.65
CA ARG A 223 7.36 8.34 18.69
C ARG A 223 6.70 7.44 19.74
N ILE A 224 6.12 6.30 19.36
CA ILE A 224 5.43 5.39 20.29
C ILE A 224 6.42 4.64 21.17
N PHE A 225 7.49 4.14 20.54
CA PHE A 225 8.47 3.26 21.15
C PHE A 225 9.77 4.00 21.41
N THR A 226 10.11 4.14 22.69
CA THR A 226 11.33 4.82 23.13
C THR A 226 12.50 3.86 23.38
N VAL A 227 12.33 2.58 23.06
CA VAL A 227 13.33 1.53 23.30
C VAL A 227 14.55 1.74 22.38
N PRO A 228 15.79 1.74 22.89
CA PRO A 228 16.98 2.07 22.08
C PRO A 228 17.20 1.10 20.92
N LYS A 229 17.06 -0.21 21.14
CA LYS A 229 17.18 -1.23 20.09
C LYS A 229 16.16 -1.02 18.96
N PHE A 230 14.92 -0.68 19.33
CA PHE A 230 13.86 -0.36 18.38
C PHE A 230 14.18 0.88 17.56
N ARG A 231 14.70 1.93 18.20
CA ARG A 231 15.08 3.17 17.50
C ARG A 231 16.19 2.94 16.48
N ILE A 232 17.20 2.14 16.82
CA ILE A 232 18.26 1.77 15.88
C ILE A 232 17.65 1.07 14.66
N ALA A 233 16.81 0.04 14.87
CA ALA A 233 16.15 -0.68 13.78
C ALA A 233 15.23 0.21 12.92
N ALA A 234 14.54 1.17 13.53
CA ALA A 234 13.68 2.10 12.82
C ALA A 234 14.49 3.14 12.01
N TYR A 235 15.61 3.65 12.54
CA TYR A 235 16.49 4.55 11.78
C TYR A 235 17.18 3.81 10.61
N THR A 236 17.60 2.56 10.80
CA THR A 236 18.13 1.75 9.68
C THR A 236 17.07 1.51 8.62
N LEU A 237 15.82 1.27 9.02
CA LEU A 237 14.69 1.13 8.09
C LEU A 237 14.42 2.44 7.33
N ILE A 238 14.46 3.60 7.98
CA ILE A 238 14.35 4.90 7.31
C ILE A 238 15.44 5.05 6.23
N GLY A 239 16.70 4.72 6.56
CA GLY A 239 17.80 4.72 5.60
C GLY A 239 17.52 3.82 4.39
N PHE A 240 17.07 2.58 4.64
CA PHE A 240 16.70 1.63 3.59
C PHE A 240 15.54 2.13 2.70
N LEU A 241 14.51 2.74 3.30
CA LEU A 241 13.38 3.32 2.56
C LEU A 241 13.85 4.44 1.64
N VAL A 242 14.62 5.40 2.17
CA VAL A 242 15.10 6.56 1.41
C VAL A 242 16.04 6.13 0.29
N VAL A 243 17.07 5.33 0.61
CA VAL A 243 18.05 4.88 -0.39
C VAL A 243 17.35 4.09 -1.49
N GLY A 244 16.48 3.14 -1.13
CA GLY A 244 15.78 2.31 -2.09
C GLY A 244 14.89 3.13 -3.04
N GLN A 245 14.08 4.04 -2.51
CA GLN A 245 13.17 4.84 -3.33
C GLN A 245 13.90 5.91 -4.15
N VAL A 246 14.99 6.48 -3.63
CA VAL A 246 15.82 7.42 -4.39
C VAL A 246 16.51 6.71 -5.57
N VAL A 247 17.06 5.51 -5.36
CA VAL A 247 17.67 4.72 -6.44
C VAL A 247 16.64 4.38 -7.51
N ILE A 248 15.48 3.84 -7.12
CA ILE A 248 14.40 3.55 -8.07
C ILE A 248 13.92 4.81 -8.78
N GLY A 249 13.76 5.93 -8.06
CA GLY A 249 13.36 7.21 -8.64
C GLY A 249 14.34 7.73 -9.68
N PHE A 250 15.66 7.59 -9.45
CA PHE A 250 16.66 7.95 -10.45
C PHE A 250 16.63 7.02 -11.66
N LEU A 251 16.45 5.71 -11.45
CA LEU A 251 16.34 4.74 -12.54
C LEU A 251 15.07 4.97 -13.38
N THR A 252 13.95 5.37 -12.77
CA THR A 252 12.70 5.68 -13.52
C THR A 252 12.82 6.97 -14.31
N ILE A 253 13.42 8.02 -13.73
CA ILE A 253 13.69 9.28 -14.42
C ILE A 253 14.64 9.06 -15.61
N PHE A 254 15.75 8.36 -15.39
CA PHE A 254 16.77 8.09 -16.43
C PHE A 254 16.61 6.71 -17.08
N SER A 255 15.37 6.24 -17.20
CA SER A 255 15.06 4.92 -17.77
C SER A 255 15.40 4.81 -19.25
N CYS A 256 15.38 5.92 -19.99
CA CYS A 256 15.68 5.98 -21.41
C CYS A 256 16.69 7.09 -21.75
N HIS A 257 17.51 6.86 -22.77
CA HIS A 257 18.38 7.86 -23.36
C HIS A 257 18.17 7.93 -24.89
N PRO A 258 17.55 8.99 -25.43
CA PRO A 258 17.03 10.18 -24.74
C PRO A 258 15.78 9.88 -23.89
N ILE A 259 15.51 10.70 -22.86
CA ILE A 259 14.37 10.52 -21.94
C ILE A 259 13.03 10.50 -22.70
N GLU A 260 12.95 11.27 -23.79
CA GLU A 260 11.74 11.39 -24.62
C GLU A 260 11.31 10.06 -25.25
N LEU A 261 12.24 9.12 -25.39
CA LEU A 261 11.98 7.77 -25.92
C LEU A 261 11.01 6.96 -25.07
N PHE A 262 10.78 7.35 -23.80
CA PHE A 262 9.78 6.68 -22.97
C PHE A 262 8.37 6.86 -23.54
N TRP A 263 7.98 8.09 -23.86
CA TRP A 263 6.62 8.42 -24.34
C TRP A 263 6.53 8.64 -25.85
N ASN A 264 7.64 8.96 -26.51
CA ASN A 264 7.71 9.12 -27.95
C ASN A 264 8.49 7.94 -28.57
N LYS A 265 7.74 6.94 -29.04
CA LYS A 265 8.30 5.74 -29.68
C LYS A 265 8.65 5.95 -31.16
N ASP A 266 8.37 7.13 -31.73
CA ASP A 266 8.78 7.47 -33.09
C ASP A 266 10.30 7.69 -33.21
N ILE A 267 10.99 7.86 -32.06
CA ILE A 267 12.44 8.01 -32.02
C ILE A 267 13.08 6.63 -32.01
N HIS A 268 13.57 6.16 -33.17
CA HIS A 268 14.23 4.84 -33.25
C HIS A 268 15.70 4.83 -32.79
N THR A 269 16.26 5.99 -32.46
CA THR A 269 17.66 6.14 -32.03
C THR A 269 17.74 6.35 -30.53
N GLY A 270 18.32 5.39 -29.82
CA GLY A 270 18.47 5.44 -28.36
C GLY A 270 18.36 4.06 -27.75
N ALA A 271 18.49 3.99 -26.42
CA ALA A 271 18.29 2.77 -25.67
C ALA A 271 17.51 3.09 -24.39
N CYS A 272 16.65 2.15 -24.00
CA CYS A 272 15.96 2.17 -22.71
C CYS A 272 16.42 0.98 -21.88
N LEU A 273 16.42 1.15 -20.56
CA LEU A 273 16.36 0.02 -19.64
C LEU A 273 15.04 -0.73 -19.86
N ASP A 274 15.04 -2.02 -19.54
CA ASP A 274 13.82 -2.81 -19.55
C ASP A 274 12.88 -2.25 -18.47
N VAL A 275 11.87 -1.50 -18.91
CA VAL A 275 10.88 -0.81 -18.07
C VAL A 275 10.14 -1.81 -17.19
N ASN A 276 9.93 -3.03 -17.69
CA ASN A 276 9.26 -4.09 -16.94
C ASN A 276 10.14 -4.61 -15.81
N GLN A 277 11.42 -4.85 -16.09
CA GLN A 277 12.39 -5.22 -15.05
C GLN A 277 12.50 -4.15 -13.97
N LEU A 278 12.51 -2.88 -14.36
CA LEU A 278 12.52 -1.78 -13.42
C LEU A 278 11.24 -1.74 -12.57
N ALA A 279 10.08 -1.93 -13.17
CA ALA A 279 8.80 -1.96 -12.48
C ALA A 279 8.67 -3.19 -11.54
N TYR A 280 9.24 -4.35 -11.91
CA TYR A 280 9.37 -5.51 -11.03
C TYR A 280 10.27 -5.21 -9.84
N ALA A 281 11.43 -4.58 -10.07
CA ALA A 281 12.34 -4.19 -9.00
C ALA A 281 11.69 -3.21 -8.02
N ASN A 282 10.95 -2.22 -8.53
CA ASN A 282 10.18 -1.28 -7.72
C ASN A 282 9.11 -1.98 -6.87
N SER A 283 8.33 -2.87 -7.49
CA SER A 283 7.28 -3.64 -6.80
C SER A 283 7.86 -4.58 -5.75
N ALA A 284 8.94 -5.31 -6.06
CA ALA A 284 9.62 -6.20 -5.12
C ALA A 284 10.21 -5.42 -3.93
N LEU A 285 10.85 -4.27 -4.19
CA LEU A 285 11.36 -3.39 -3.15
C LEU A 285 10.21 -2.88 -2.26
N ALA A 286 9.09 -2.47 -2.84
CA ALA A 286 7.92 -2.03 -2.09
C ALA A 286 7.38 -3.12 -1.15
N ILE A 287 7.31 -4.38 -1.61
CA ILE A 287 6.89 -5.54 -0.81
C ILE A 287 7.84 -5.75 0.37
N ILE A 288 9.17 -5.72 0.14
CA ILE A 288 10.16 -5.88 1.21
C ILE A 288 10.02 -4.76 2.24
N GLN A 289 9.86 -3.52 1.78
CA GLN A 289 9.65 -2.36 2.65
C GLN A 289 8.40 -2.50 3.52
N ASP A 290 7.28 -2.94 2.93
CA ASP A 290 6.02 -3.14 3.65
C ASP A 290 6.15 -4.24 4.71
N LEU A 291 6.82 -5.34 4.37
CA LEU A 291 7.10 -6.44 5.30
C LEU A 291 7.96 -5.97 6.47
N LEU A 292 9.00 -5.18 6.22
CA LEU A 292 9.86 -4.63 7.28
C LEU A 292 9.10 -3.65 8.19
N ILE A 293 8.26 -2.78 7.62
CA ILE A 293 7.42 -1.84 8.38
C ILE A 293 6.42 -2.60 9.27
N LEU A 294 5.84 -3.69 8.77
CA LEU A 294 4.93 -4.55 9.53
C LEU A 294 5.63 -5.37 10.61
N ALA A 295 6.83 -5.89 10.32
CA ALA A 295 7.61 -6.71 11.24
C ALA A 295 8.17 -5.91 12.43
N LEU A 296 8.51 -4.64 12.20
CA LEU A 296 9.14 -3.76 13.20
C LEU A 296 8.40 -3.72 14.55
N PRO A 297 7.08 -3.44 14.62
CA PRO A 297 6.36 -3.47 15.90
C PRO A 297 6.16 -4.89 16.46
N ILE A 298 6.03 -5.92 15.61
CA ILE A 298 5.76 -7.30 16.05
C ILE A 298 6.96 -7.88 16.79
N ALA A 299 8.17 -7.63 16.29
CA ALA A 299 9.41 -8.09 16.90
C ALA A 299 9.60 -7.58 18.34
N MET A 300 8.93 -6.47 18.71
CA MET A 300 9.02 -5.87 20.03
C MET A 300 7.87 -6.25 20.99
N LEU A 301 6.86 -6.99 20.50
CA LEU A 301 5.73 -7.44 21.33
C LEU A 301 6.10 -8.49 22.41
N PRO A 302 7.04 -9.43 22.20
CA PRO A 302 7.36 -10.41 23.24
C PRO A 302 8.20 -9.74 24.34
N GLY A 303 7.56 -9.37 25.46
CA GLY A 303 8.23 -8.98 26.70
C GLY A 303 7.96 -7.55 27.21
N LEU A 304 7.25 -6.71 26.44
CA LEU A 304 6.97 -5.33 26.87
C LEU A 304 5.52 -5.18 27.38
N GLN A 305 5.36 -4.90 28.68
CA GLN A 305 4.07 -4.58 29.29
C GLN A 305 3.54 -3.22 28.81
N MET A 306 3.08 -3.16 27.55
CA MET A 306 2.51 -1.94 26.98
C MET A 306 1.08 -1.72 27.47
N ASN A 307 0.77 -0.44 27.73
CA ASN A 307 -0.58 0.00 28.00
C ASN A 307 -1.52 -0.40 26.82
N ARG A 308 -2.73 -0.87 27.13
CA ARG A 308 -3.67 -1.45 26.16
C ARG A 308 -3.93 -0.53 24.96
N ASN A 309 -3.90 0.78 25.19
CA ASN A 309 -4.09 1.77 24.12
C ASN A 309 -2.97 1.73 23.09
N LYS A 310 -1.71 1.52 23.48
CA LYS A 310 -0.63 1.40 22.49
C LYS A 310 -0.74 0.09 21.71
N LYS A 311 -1.13 -1.00 22.37
CA LYS A 311 -1.30 -2.33 21.75
C LYS A 311 -2.37 -2.33 20.65
N ILE A 312 -3.51 -1.69 20.89
CA ILE A 312 -4.59 -1.61 19.88
C ILE A 312 -4.19 -0.71 18.70
N SER A 313 -3.51 0.42 18.96
CA SER A 313 -3.04 1.28 17.86
C SER A 313 -2.03 0.55 16.96
N VAL A 314 -1.13 -0.25 17.54
CA VAL A 314 -0.22 -1.11 16.77
C VAL A 314 -0.98 -2.17 15.99
N ALA A 315 -2.00 -2.81 16.58
CA ALA A 315 -2.82 -3.80 15.89
C ALA A 315 -3.58 -3.20 14.69
N MET A 316 -4.08 -1.97 14.79
CA MET A 316 -4.76 -1.29 13.67
C MET A 316 -3.82 -1.01 12.51
N VAL A 317 -2.59 -0.55 12.77
CA VAL A 317 -1.58 -0.34 11.72
C VAL A 317 -1.18 -1.66 11.09
N PHE A 318 -1.07 -2.73 11.88
CA PHE A 318 -0.79 -4.06 11.34
C PHE A 318 -1.91 -4.56 10.43
N LEU A 319 -3.18 -4.43 10.85
CA LEU A 319 -4.33 -4.84 10.03
C LEU A 319 -4.41 -4.03 8.73
N LEU A 320 -4.35 -2.70 8.79
CA LEU A 320 -4.42 -1.86 7.58
C LEU A 320 -3.18 -2.01 6.70
N GLY A 321 -2.00 -2.13 7.31
CA GLY A 321 -0.76 -2.35 6.58
C GLY A 321 -0.71 -3.72 5.89
N SER A 322 -1.37 -4.75 6.45
CA SER A 322 -1.49 -6.05 5.77
C SER A 322 -2.30 -5.96 4.48
N VAL A 323 -3.32 -5.09 4.42
CA VAL A 323 -4.07 -4.83 3.19
C VAL A 323 -3.20 -4.10 2.15
N GLY A 324 -2.38 -3.14 2.60
CA GLY A 324 -1.43 -2.46 1.73
C GLY A 324 -0.44 -3.46 1.12
N PHE A 325 0.15 -4.32 1.95
CA PHE A 325 1.03 -5.38 1.52
C PHE A 325 0.40 -6.33 0.49
N ILE A 326 -0.86 -6.75 0.71
CA ILE A 326 -1.59 -7.59 -0.25
C ILE A 326 -1.81 -6.84 -1.58
N SER A 327 -2.17 -5.55 -1.53
CA SER A 327 -2.33 -4.70 -2.72
C SER A 327 -1.04 -4.65 -3.55
N THR A 328 0.12 -4.52 -2.89
CA THR A 328 1.43 -4.49 -3.55
C THR A 328 1.75 -5.82 -4.24
N ILE A 329 1.38 -6.95 -3.64
CA ILE A 329 1.56 -8.29 -4.25
C ILE A 329 0.66 -8.43 -5.49
N ILE A 330 -0.61 -8.05 -5.39
CA ILE A 330 -1.54 -8.16 -6.53
C ILE A 330 -1.04 -7.30 -7.70
N ARG A 331 -0.56 -6.09 -7.41
CA ARG A 331 0.04 -5.24 -8.43
C ARG A 331 1.23 -5.90 -9.12
N LEU A 332 2.14 -6.54 -8.37
CA LEU A 332 3.27 -7.26 -8.96
C LEU A 332 2.79 -8.37 -9.90
N GLN A 333 1.72 -9.09 -9.54
CA GLN A 333 1.14 -10.14 -10.40
C GLN A 333 0.50 -9.57 -11.67
N VAL A 334 -0.25 -8.46 -11.55
CA VAL A 334 -0.83 -7.77 -12.72
C VAL A 334 0.28 -7.29 -13.65
N LEU A 335 1.31 -6.65 -13.09
CA LEU A 335 2.47 -6.23 -13.87
C LEU A 335 3.19 -7.41 -14.54
N ALA A 336 3.22 -8.57 -13.87
CA ALA A 336 3.80 -9.80 -14.41
C ALA A 336 3.07 -10.33 -15.66
N VAL A 337 1.76 -10.12 -15.72
CA VAL A 337 0.93 -10.55 -16.84
C VAL A 337 0.99 -9.53 -17.99
N PHE A 338 1.05 -8.23 -17.67
CA PHE A 338 0.78 -7.16 -18.62
C PHE A 338 1.99 -6.29 -19.01
N GLY A 339 3.17 -6.51 -18.41
CA GLY A 339 4.33 -5.64 -18.65
C GLY A 339 4.78 -5.56 -20.11
N ASN A 340 4.70 -6.65 -20.87
CA ASN A 340 5.12 -6.67 -22.28
C ASN A 340 3.97 -6.51 -23.28
N SER A 341 2.89 -5.85 -22.87
CA SER A 341 1.73 -5.73 -23.74
C SER A 341 1.87 -4.62 -24.78
N ILE A 342 1.16 -4.81 -25.88
CA ILE A 342 1.14 -3.96 -27.07
C ILE A 342 -0.01 -2.94 -27.02
N ASP A 343 -0.99 -3.19 -26.13
CA ASP A 343 -2.11 -2.31 -25.82
C ASP A 343 -1.93 -1.66 -24.43
N PRO A 344 -0.95 -0.74 -24.26
CA PRO A 344 -0.63 -0.17 -22.96
C PRO A 344 -1.82 0.59 -22.33
N THR A 345 -2.72 1.15 -23.14
CA THR A 345 -3.85 1.93 -22.62
C THR A 345 -4.92 1.09 -21.92
N TRP A 346 -5.07 -0.17 -22.32
CA TRP A 346 -5.98 -1.14 -21.72
C TRP A 346 -5.28 -1.91 -20.59
N ASP A 347 -4.09 -2.45 -20.88
CA ASP A 347 -3.41 -3.38 -19.97
C ASP A 347 -2.75 -2.71 -18.76
N TYR A 348 -2.41 -1.42 -18.83
CA TYR A 348 -1.95 -0.67 -17.66
C TYR A 348 -3.09 -0.16 -16.77
N ALA A 349 -4.36 -0.21 -17.21
CA ALA A 349 -5.49 0.18 -16.37
C ALA A 349 -5.48 -0.56 -15.01
N PRO A 350 -5.31 -1.90 -14.98
CA PRO A 350 -5.22 -2.62 -13.71
C PRO A 350 -4.03 -2.23 -12.84
N VAL A 351 -2.88 -1.95 -13.45
CA VAL A 351 -1.70 -1.49 -12.71
C VAL A 351 -1.98 -0.14 -12.03
N VAL A 352 -2.65 0.78 -12.72
CA VAL A 352 -2.96 2.12 -12.21
C VAL A 352 -3.94 2.09 -11.03
N TRP A 353 -5.02 1.32 -11.11
CA TRP A 353 -5.99 1.30 -9.99
C TRP A 353 -5.41 0.58 -8.76
N TRP A 354 -4.62 -0.48 -8.92
CA TRP A 354 -3.96 -1.15 -7.79
C TRP A 354 -2.91 -0.26 -7.13
N THR A 355 -2.17 0.52 -7.92
CA THR A 355 -1.24 1.53 -7.42
C THR A 355 -1.95 2.64 -6.66
N THR A 356 -3.14 3.04 -7.13
CA THR A 356 -3.99 4.02 -6.44
C THR A 356 -4.48 3.48 -5.10
N ILE A 357 -4.95 2.23 -5.06
CA ILE A 357 -5.38 1.55 -3.84
C ILE A 357 -4.22 1.44 -2.84
N GLU A 358 -3.03 1.05 -3.29
CA GLU A 358 -1.82 0.96 -2.45
C GLU A 358 -1.53 2.30 -1.76
N LEU A 359 -1.44 3.39 -2.54
CA LEU A 359 -1.23 4.74 -2.00
C LEU A 359 -2.28 5.10 -0.95
N GLY A 360 -3.55 4.84 -1.27
CA GLY A 360 -4.66 5.14 -0.38
C GLY A 360 -4.60 4.38 0.93
N VAL A 361 -4.34 3.08 0.88
CA VAL A 361 -4.23 2.22 2.06
C VAL A 361 -3.08 2.67 2.95
N VAL A 362 -1.91 2.97 2.39
CA VAL A 362 -0.74 3.41 3.16
C VAL A 362 -1.04 4.73 3.90
N ILE A 363 -1.67 5.70 3.22
CA ILE A 363 -2.03 6.99 3.83
C ILE A 363 -3.08 6.81 4.93
N VAL A 364 -4.13 6.02 4.69
CA VAL A 364 -5.19 5.74 5.69
C VAL A 364 -4.60 4.99 6.89
N CYS A 365 -3.72 4.02 6.65
CA CYS A 365 -2.99 3.28 7.67
C CYS A 365 -2.17 4.22 8.56
N ALA A 366 -1.49 5.21 7.96
CA ALA A 366 -0.78 6.24 8.72
C ALA A 366 -1.69 7.10 9.58
N CYS A 367 -2.93 7.36 9.16
CA CYS A 367 -3.89 8.18 9.89
C CYS A 367 -4.59 7.45 11.05
N ALA A 368 -4.81 6.15 10.92
CA ALA A 368 -5.65 5.36 11.85
C ALA A 368 -5.28 5.46 13.35
N PRO A 369 -4.00 5.45 13.76
CA PRO A 369 -3.63 5.49 15.18
C PRO A 369 -4.04 6.78 15.88
N MET A 370 -4.00 7.90 15.16
CA MET A 370 -4.34 9.22 15.72
C MET A 370 -5.83 9.45 15.80
N ILE A 371 -6.57 9.00 14.79
CA ILE A 371 -8.04 9.06 14.78
C ILE A 371 -8.60 8.34 16.00
N ARG A 372 -8.04 7.17 16.33
CA ARG A 372 -8.43 6.40 17.53
C ARG A 372 -8.17 7.15 18.84
N ASN A 373 -6.97 7.69 19.02
CA ASN A 373 -6.62 8.42 20.24
C ASN A 373 -7.57 9.60 20.50
N LEU A 374 -8.11 10.22 19.45
CA LEU A 374 -9.11 11.28 19.56
C LEU A 374 -10.50 10.76 19.94
N ALA A 375 -10.95 9.68 19.28
CA ALA A 375 -12.25 9.07 19.53
C ALA A 375 -12.42 8.70 21.01
N GLU A 376 -11.38 8.11 21.62
CA GLU A 376 -11.40 7.75 23.05
C GLU A 376 -11.43 8.97 23.99
N LYS A 377 -10.84 10.10 23.61
CA LYS A 377 -10.73 11.28 24.49
C LYS A 377 -11.96 12.20 24.44
N LYS A 378 -12.59 12.34 23.27
CA LYS A 378 -13.65 13.35 23.04
C LYS A 378 -15.07 12.76 23.03
N PHE A 379 -15.21 11.48 22.71
CA PHE A 379 -16.50 10.79 22.70
C PHE A 379 -16.45 9.54 23.59
N PRO A 380 -16.48 9.69 24.93
CA PRO A 380 -16.60 8.56 25.83
C PRO A 380 -17.90 7.75 25.61
N GLY A 381 -18.90 8.36 24.95
CA GLY A 381 -20.16 7.74 24.53
C GLY A 381 -20.18 7.13 23.12
N PHE A 382 -19.12 7.25 22.31
CA PHE A 382 -18.96 6.45 21.08
C PHE A 382 -18.55 5.03 21.48
N ALA A 383 -19.48 4.33 22.13
CA ALA A 383 -19.31 3.04 22.80
C ALA A 383 -19.12 1.86 21.83
N LEU A 384 -18.74 2.11 20.58
CA LEU A 384 -18.24 1.08 19.67
C LEU A 384 -16.84 0.57 20.08
N PHE A 385 -16.05 1.39 20.79
CA PHE A 385 -14.70 1.02 21.26
C PHE A 385 -14.59 0.77 22.77
N ALA A 386 -15.50 1.31 23.60
CA ALA A 386 -15.48 1.15 25.07
C ALA A 386 -15.79 -0.28 25.56
N ARG A 387 -16.32 -1.16 24.70
CA ARG A 387 -16.65 -2.55 25.08
C ARG A 387 -15.43 -3.46 25.27
N TRP A 388 -14.23 -2.99 24.87
CA TRP A 388 -12.97 -3.71 25.05
C TRP A 388 -12.28 -3.41 26.40
N THR A 389 -12.74 -2.40 27.14
CA THR A 389 -12.03 -1.88 28.33
C THR A 389 -12.56 -2.41 29.66
N THR A 390 -13.70 -3.09 29.71
CA THR A 390 -14.24 -3.67 30.95
C THR A 390 -13.94 -5.17 31.05
N PRO A 391 -13.09 -5.61 32.01
CA PRO A 391 -13.03 -7.00 32.40
C PRO A 391 -14.43 -7.42 32.88
N LYS A 392 -14.94 -8.56 32.40
CA LYS A 392 -16.02 -9.23 33.14
C LYS A 392 -15.46 -9.52 34.53
N PRO A 393 -16.10 -9.09 35.64
CA PRO A 393 -15.72 -9.58 36.93
C PRO A 393 -15.85 -11.10 36.88
N SER A 394 -14.76 -11.81 37.18
CA SER A 394 -14.81 -13.23 37.44
C SER A 394 -15.91 -13.45 38.48
N LYS A 395 -16.88 -14.32 38.19
CA LYS A 395 -17.81 -14.80 39.20
C LYS A 395 -16.98 -15.50 40.27
N GLY A 396 -16.58 -14.73 41.30
CA GLY A 396 -16.17 -15.30 42.57
C GLY A 396 -17.38 -16.01 43.13
N SER A 397 -17.25 -17.31 43.34
CA SER A 397 -18.21 -18.14 44.05
C SER A 397 -18.49 -17.50 45.42
N SER A 398 -19.67 -16.92 45.59
CA SER A 398 -20.22 -16.65 46.92
C SER A 398 -20.62 -18.00 47.50
N SER A 399 -19.72 -18.59 48.29
CA SER A 399 -20.09 -19.63 49.24
C SER A 399 -21.03 -19.00 50.28
N THR A 400 -22.29 -19.35 50.20
CA THR A 400 -23.30 -19.08 51.21
C THR A 400 -22.90 -19.83 52.49
N SER A 401 -22.50 -19.10 53.53
CA SER A 401 -22.46 -19.63 54.89
C SER A 401 -23.53 -18.91 55.69
N SER A 402 -24.56 -19.67 56.02
CA SER A 402 -25.72 -19.31 56.81
C SER A 402 -25.35 -19.38 58.29
N ASP A 403 -25.42 -18.25 58.99
CA ASP A 403 -25.65 -18.12 60.44
C ASP A 403 -25.82 -16.62 60.70
N GLY A 404 -26.78 -16.05 61.41
CA GLY A 404 -27.80 -16.57 62.31
C GLY A 404 -28.12 -15.39 63.24
N SER A 405 -29.39 -14.97 63.30
CA SER A 405 -30.06 -14.26 64.42
C SER A 405 -29.72 -12.80 64.80
N VAL A 406 -30.79 -11.96 64.74
CA VAL A 406 -31.26 -10.99 65.79
C VAL A 406 -30.45 -9.67 65.88
N ASP A 407 -30.98 -8.42 65.84
CA ASP A 407 -32.28 -7.86 66.22
C ASP A 407 -32.61 -6.52 65.52
N LYS A 408 -33.85 -6.06 65.75
CA LYS A 408 -34.64 -5.00 65.08
C LYS A 408 -34.21 -3.51 65.19
N PRO A 409 -34.85 -2.61 64.40
CA PRO A 409 -34.46 -1.21 64.14
C PRO A 409 -35.28 -0.19 64.94
N THR A 410 -34.90 1.11 64.96
CA THR A 410 -35.83 2.24 64.70
C THR A 410 -35.18 3.63 64.69
N LYS A 411 -35.57 4.44 63.67
CA LYS A 411 -35.92 5.89 63.67
C LYS A 411 -34.85 6.93 64.06
N ALA A 412 -34.78 8.14 63.49
CA ALA A 412 -35.40 8.81 62.36
C ALA A 412 -34.70 10.18 62.18
N ALA A 413 -34.82 10.73 60.96
CA ALA A 413 -34.90 12.16 60.64
C ALA A 413 -33.71 13.10 60.90
N GLY A 414 -32.98 13.40 59.81
CA GLY A 414 -32.94 14.73 59.21
C GLY A 414 -32.02 15.79 59.82
N ARG A 415 -31.08 16.31 59.03
CA ARG A 415 -31.07 17.71 58.53
C ARG A 415 -29.80 17.97 57.72
N TYR A 416 -29.98 18.63 56.58
CA TYR A 416 -28.93 19.21 55.75
C TYR A 416 -27.99 20.11 56.56
N GLN A 417 -26.68 20.02 56.32
CA GLN A 417 -25.86 21.22 56.18
C GLN A 417 -24.64 20.98 55.29
N ARG A 418 -24.61 21.81 54.24
CA ARG A 418 -23.58 21.98 53.24
C ARG A 418 -22.54 22.94 53.83
N PHE A 419 -21.28 22.55 53.93
CA PHE A 419 -20.18 23.52 54.00
C PHE A 419 -19.03 23.02 53.13
N GLY A 420 -18.61 23.89 52.22
CA GLY A 420 -17.52 23.66 51.29
C GLY A 420 -16.16 23.98 51.88
N ARG A 421 -15.18 23.22 51.39
CA ARG A 421 -13.83 23.62 50.93
C ARG A 421 -13.01 24.58 51.81
N SER A 422 -12.00 24.03 52.49
CA SER A 422 -10.64 24.56 52.48
C SER A 422 -9.66 23.43 52.86
N ASN A 423 -8.65 23.20 52.02
CA ASN A 423 -7.56 22.24 52.24
C ASN A 423 -6.27 23.00 52.57
N SER A 424 -5.55 22.49 53.56
CA SER A 424 -4.19 22.81 54.06
C SER A 424 -4.09 23.70 55.32
N PRO A 425 -3.08 23.47 56.18
CA PRO A 425 -2.61 22.15 56.70
C PRO A 425 -2.35 22.19 58.23
N PRO A 426 -2.10 21.03 58.88
CA PRO A 426 -1.19 21.06 60.03
C PRO A 426 -0.02 20.05 59.93
N GLN A 427 1.03 20.46 60.63
CA GLN A 427 2.42 19.98 60.75
C GLN A 427 2.56 18.57 61.35
N PHE A 428 3.68 17.87 61.08
CA PHE A 428 4.47 17.20 62.12
C PHE A 428 5.88 16.69 61.68
N SER A 429 6.87 17.08 62.49
CA SER A 429 8.21 16.54 62.83
C SER A 429 9.31 16.32 61.78
N ASP A 430 10.33 17.17 61.91
CA ASP A 430 11.75 16.94 61.64
C ASP A 430 12.30 15.73 62.42
N ASN A 431 12.99 14.82 61.72
CA ASN A 431 14.16 14.04 62.19
C ASN A 431 14.45 12.87 61.22
N TYR A 432 15.15 13.14 60.11
CA TYR A 432 15.78 12.07 59.31
C TYR A 432 17.04 12.56 58.57
N VAL A 433 17.87 13.37 59.23
CA VAL A 433 19.20 13.72 58.71
C VAL A 433 20.19 13.80 59.86
N ARG A 434 20.64 12.63 60.32
CA ARG A 434 21.93 12.41 60.97
C ARG A 434 22.10 10.90 61.08
N ASP A 435 22.90 10.36 60.19
CA ASP A 435 23.82 9.23 60.43
C ASP A 435 24.41 8.76 59.09
N TYR A 436 25.09 9.69 58.43
CA TYR A 436 26.11 9.36 57.42
C TYR A 436 27.28 10.30 57.68
N ILE A 437 28.20 9.89 58.55
CA ILE A 437 29.65 10.17 58.54
C ILE A 437 30.20 9.35 59.72
N THR A 438 30.77 8.18 59.41
CA THR A 438 32.01 7.57 59.95
C THR A 438 31.96 6.05 59.75
N SER A 439 32.65 5.56 58.72
CA SER A 439 33.19 4.18 58.66
C SER A 439 34.41 4.07 59.62
N PRO A 440 35.09 2.93 59.88
CA PRO A 440 34.99 1.59 59.27
C PRO A 440 35.12 0.39 60.25
N LYS A 441 34.71 -0.83 59.85
CA LYS A 441 35.34 -2.13 60.24
C LYS A 441 34.70 -3.31 59.51
N GLY A 442 35.54 -4.29 59.15
CA GLY A 442 35.29 -5.41 58.23
C GLY A 442 34.41 -6.56 58.76
N PRO A 443 34.31 -7.67 58.00
CA PRO A 443 33.08 -8.45 57.79
C PRO A 443 32.94 -9.69 58.68
N PRO A 444 31.75 -10.32 58.72
CA PRO A 444 31.70 -11.78 58.77
C PRO A 444 30.65 -12.43 57.83
N VAL A 445 31.03 -13.60 57.33
CA VAL A 445 30.31 -14.59 56.48
C VAL A 445 29.37 -15.45 57.34
N PRO A 446 28.18 -15.90 56.87
CA PRO A 446 27.94 -17.33 56.50
C PRO A 446 26.78 -17.54 55.47
N PRO A 447 26.34 -18.78 55.17
CA PRO A 447 27.05 -19.97 54.69
C PRO A 447 26.57 -20.43 53.29
N LYS A 448 27.29 -21.40 52.72
CA LYS A 448 27.01 -22.10 51.44
C LYS A 448 26.04 -23.28 51.62
N ASP A 449 25.51 -23.71 50.46
CA ASP A 449 24.91 -25.02 50.08
C ASP A 449 23.45 -24.85 49.61
N ASP A 450 23.00 -25.31 48.44
CA ASP A 450 23.57 -26.29 47.51
C ASP A 450 23.00 -26.16 46.07
N GLN A 451 23.83 -26.54 45.08
CA GLN A 451 23.55 -27.15 43.75
C GLN A 451 22.34 -26.69 42.89
N THR A 452 22.46 -26.24 41.62
CA THR A 452 23.11 -26.90 40.45
C THR A 452 23.01 -26.00 39.17
N PRO A 453 23.71 -26.34 38.06
CA PRO A 453 24.40 -25.36 37.22
C PRO A 453 23.71 -24.94 35.90
N SER A 454 24.18 -23.77 35.45
CA SER A 454 23.90 -23.06 34.21
C SER A 454 24.16 -23.85 32.91
N ARG A 455 23.09 -24.04 32.12
CA ARG A 455 23.12 -24.55 30.73
C ARG A 455 23.36 -23.46 29.67
N ALA A 456 23.79 -22.26 30.09
CA ALA A 456 23.88 -21.07 29.21
C ALA A 456 25.30 -20.70 28.75
N ARG A 457 26.35 -21.36 29.26
CA ARG A 457 27.74 -21.07 28.88
C ARG A 457 28.38 -22.06 27.90
N ALA A 458 27.69 -23.15 27.54
CA ALA A 458 28.19 -24.12 26.55
C ALA A 458 27.80 -23.79 25.09
N LEU A 459 26.86 -22.87 24.86
CA LEU A 459 26.41 -22.52 23.49
C LEU A 459 27.20 -21.39 22.84
N PHE A 460 28.00 -20.64 23.59
CA PHE A 460 28.80 -19.52 23.06
C PHE A 460 30.26 -19.88 22.75
N ALA A 461 30.69 -21.12 23.03
CA ALA A 461 32.05 -21.59 22.74
C ALA A 461 32.15 -22.51 21.51
N ALA A 462 31.03 -22.83 20.84
CA ALA A 462 30.99 -23.76 19.70
C ALA A 462 30.83 -23.08 18.32
N ALA A 463 30.82 -21.74 18.24
CA ALA A 463 30.63 -21.00 16.97
C ALA A 463 31.91 -20.38 16.39
N SER A 464 33.08 -20.60 17.00
CA SER A 464 34.35 -19.99 16.57
C SER A 464 35.31 -20.96 15.85
N ALA A 465 34.82 -22.06 15.27
CA ALA A 465 35.69 -23.03 14.61
C ALA A 465 35.04 -23.71 13.40
N VAL A 466 34.84 -23.00 12.29
CA VAL A 466 34.84 -23.61 10.94
C VAL A 466 35.39 -22.61 9.92
N ARG A 467 36.52 -22.96 9.29
CA ARG A 467 37.11 -22.30 8.09
C ARG A 467 36.35 -22.74 6.82
N PRO A 468 36.46 -21.97 5.72
CA PRO A 468 35.74 -22.27 4.48
C PRO A 468 36.45 -23.36 3.67
N LEU A 469 35.68 -24.27 3.09
CA LEU A 469 36.10 -25.05 1.92
C LEU A 469 35.33 -24.53 0.71
N MET A 470 36.10 -23.93 -0.21
CA MET A 470 35.76 -23.77 -1.62
C MET A 470 35.69 -25.16 -2.24
N GLU A 471 34.60 -25.47 -2.95
CA GLU A 471 34.65 -26.41 -4.06
C GLU A 471 33.72 -25.87 -5.15
N VAL A 472 34.34 -25.60 -6.29
CA VAL A 472 33.78 -25.06 -7.52
C VAL A 472 33.47 -26.29 -8.37
N ASP A 473 32.22 -26.44 -8.81
CA ASP A 473 31.87 -27.35 -9.90
C ASP A 473 31.05 -26.59 -10.95
N GLU A 474 31.75 -26.23 -12.03
CA GLU A 474 31.17 -26.00 -13.36
C GLU A 474 30.65 -27.32 -13.94
N PRO A 475 29.66 -27.27 -14.84
CA PRO A 475 29.62 -28.22 -15.95
C PRO A 475 29.82 -27.52 -17.30
N LEU A 476 30.99 -27.83 -17.86
CA LEU A 476 31.33 -28.11 -19.25
C LEU A 476 30.28 -27.76 -20.33
N TRP A 477 30.68 -26.81 -21.17
CA TRP A 477 30.39 -26.83 -22.61
C TRP A 477 31.35 -27.81 -23.30
N ASP A 478 30.82 -28.74 -24.09
CA ASP A 478 31.61 -29.52 -25.05
C ASP A 478 31.21 -29.11 -26.48
N PRO A 479 32.15 -28.71 -27.34
CA PRO A 479 31.90 -28.44 -28.74
C PRO A 479 32.07 -29.73 -29.56
N GLN A 480 31.23 -29.95 -30.58
CA GLN A 480 31.57 -30.47 -31.92
C GLN A 480 30.30 -30.98 -32.64
N ILE A 481 30.25 -30.65 -33.95
CA ILE A 481 29.27 -30.98 -35.01
C ILE A 481 28.11 -29.99 -35.17
#